data_AF-A0A971KBB1-F1
#
_entry.id   AF-A0A971KBB1-F1
#
_cell.length_a   1.000
_cell.length_b   1.000
_cell.length_c   1.000
_cell.angle_alpha   90.00
_cell.angle_beta   90.00
_cell.angle_gamma   90.00
#
_symmetry.space_group_name_H-M   'P 1'
#
loop_
_entity.id
_entity.type
_entity.pdbx_description
1 polymer ?
#
loop_
_entity_poly.entity_id
_entity_poly.type
_entity_poly.pdbx_seq_one_letter_code
_entity_poly.pdbx_strand_id
1 'polypeptide(L)'
;MTTRAWEDRDYFLKADRFRLDWEWVTPAAQQLSKVILNERWNELPEVLAELAPRFADISIAKMTRPPETWAGAYRELTQKG
;
A
#
# COMPACT_ATOMS: atom_id res chain seq x y z
N MET A 1 17.41 27.47 16.53
CA MET A 1 16.89 27.23 15.17
C MET A 1 17.45 25.90 14.69
N THR A 2 16.64 24.84 14.66
CA THR A 2 17.10 23.44 14.55
C THR A 2 16.85 22.82 13.16
N THR A 3 16.45 23.62 12.16
CA THR A 3 16.14 23.14 10.81
C THR A 3 17.35 23.06 9.86
N ARG A 4 18.46 23.75 10.19
CA ARG A 4 19.62 23.90 9.28
C ARG A 4 20.33 22.59 8.93
N ALA A 5 20.37 21.63 9.86
CA ALA A 5 20.95 20.31 9.62
C ALA A 5 20.13 19.43 8.66
N TRP A 6 18.83 19.75 8.47
CA TRP A 6 17.95 19.03 7.52
C TRP A 6 18.04 19.59 6.10
N GLU A 7 18.28 20.90 5.99
CA GLU A 7 18.45 21.61 4.71
C GLU A 7 19.77 21.21 4.03
N ASP A 8 20.87 21.11 4.77
CA ASP A 8 22.19 20.75 4.22
C ASP A 8 22.27 19.30 3.66
N ARG A 9 21.23 18.48 3.87
CA ARG A 9 21.21 17.05 3.50
C ARG A 9 20.09 16.68 2.51
N ASP A 10 19.38 17.68 1.99
CA ASP A 10 18.28 17.52 1.03
C ASP A 10 17.18 16.54 1.49
N TYR A 11 16.98 16.40 2.81
CA TYR A 11 16.04 15.40 3.33
C TYR A 11 14.59 15.69 2.94
N PHE A 12 14.22 16.96 2.76
CA PHE A 12 12.89 17.33 2.26
C PHE A 12 12.67 16.87 0.81
N LEU A 13 13.66 17.00 -0.06
CA LEU A 13 13.60 16.50 -1.44
C LEU A 13 13.51 14.98 -1.48
N LYS A 14 14.27 14.28 -0.62
CA LYS A 14 14.16 12.82 -0.48
C LYS A 14 12.79 12.39 0.02
N ALA A 15 12.24 13.07 1.03
CA ALA A 15 10.92 12.78 1.54
C ALA A 15 9.83 12.99 0.48
N ASP A 16 9.95 14.04 -0.33
CA ASP A 16 8.99 14.33 -1.40
C ASP A 16 9.09 13.30 -2.55
N ARG A 17 10.31 12.93 -2.94
CA ARG A 17 10.58 11.81 -3.85
C ARG A 17 9.89 10.52 -3.37
N PHE A 18 10.04 10.18 -2.10
CA PHE A 18 9.37 9.01 -1.54
C PHE A 18 7.84 9.12 -1.58
N ARG A 19 7.25 10.31 -1.38
CA ARG A 19 5.80 10.46 -1.53
C ARG A 19 5.35 10.19 -2.96
N LEU A 20 6.06 10.74 -3.95
CA LEU A 20 5.77 10.50 -5.38
C LEU A 20 5.92 9.01 -5.74
N ASP A 21 6.97 8.35 -5.24
CA ASP A 21 7.18 6.92 -5.48
C ASP A 21 6.05 6.05 -4.88
N TRP A 22 5.35 6.54 -3.86
CA TRP A 22 4.27 5.85 -3.14
C TRP A 22 2.86 6.37 -3.47
N GLU A 23 2.72 7.35 -4.39
CA GLU A 23 1.43 7.96 -4.74
C GLU A 23 0.41 6.93 -5.27
N TRP A 24 0.91 5.85 -5.87
CA TRP A 24 0.08 4.76 -6.42
C TRP A 24 -0.67 3.97 -5.34
N VAL A 25 -0.23 3.98 -4.08
CA VAL A 25 -0.78 3.08 -3.04
C VAL A 25 -2.23 3.41 -2.70
N THR A 26 -2.54 4.69 -2.52
CA THR A 26 -3.91 5.12 -2.20
C THR A 26 -4.92 4.75 -3.29
N PRO A 27 -4.73 5.08 -4.58
CA PRO A 27 -5.68 4.69 -5.63
C PRO A 27 -5.77 3.17 -5.80
N ALA A 28 -4.65 2.44 -5.72
CA ALA A 28 -4.64 0.99 -5.75
C ALA A 28 -5.48 0.37 -4.61
N ALA A 29 -5.29 0.84 -3.38
CA ALA A 29 -6.05 0.37 -2.24
C ALA A 29 -7.55 0.67 -2.39
N GLN A 30 -7.91 1.84 -2.92
CA GLN A 30 -9.30 2.21 -3.21
C GLN A 30 -9.93 1.32 -4.29
N GLN A 31 -9.22 1.04 -5.38
CA GLN A 31 -9.66 0.14 -6.44
C GLN A 31 -9.91 -1.27 -5.89
N LEU A 32 -8.94 -1.82 -5.17
CA LEU A 32 -9.06 -3.14 -4.56
C LEU A 32 -10.21 -3.21 -3.55
N SER A 33 -10.36 -2.18 -2.71
CA SER A 33 -11.46 -2.09 -1.74
C SER A 33 -12.82 -2.06 -2.44
N LYS A 34 -12.97 -1.31 -3.54
CA LYS A 34 -14.20 -1.28 -4.34
C LYS A 34 -14.53 -2.64 -4.95
N VAL A 35 -13.55 -3.35 -5.48
CA VAL A 35 -13.76 -4.70 -6.04
C VAL A 35 -14.29 -5.65 -4.96
N ILE A 36 -13.69 -5.63 -3.78
CA ILE A 36 -14.07 -6.48 -2.65
C ILE A 36 -15.47 -6.11 -2.13
N LEU A 37 -15.73 -4.83 -1.87
CA LEU A 37 -17.00 -4.35 -1.32
C LEU A 37 -18.20 -4.52 -2.26
N ASN A 38 -17.96 -4.50 -3.58
CA ASN A 38 -18.99 -4.74 -4.59
C ASN A 38 -19.07 -6.20 -5.06
N GLU A 39 -18.38 -7.12 -4.39
CA GLU A 39 -18.36 -8.56 -4.71
C GLU A 39 -17.95 -8.89 -6.16
N ARG A 40 -17.12 -8.04 -6.79
CA ARG A 40 -16.68 -8.18 -8.19
C ARG A 40 -15.48 -9.11 -8.30
N TRP A 41 -15.62 -10.33 -7.78
CA TRP A 41 -14.51 -11.29 -7.66
C TRP A 41 -13.88 -11.68 -9.00
N ASN A 42 -14.60 -11.51 -10.11
CA ASN A 42 -14.10 -11.69 -11.47
C ASN A 42 -13.05 -10.65 -11.88
N GLU A 43 -13.10 -9.43 -11.34
CA GLU A 43 -12.15 -8.33 -11.63
C GLU A 43 -10.88 -8.43 -10.75
N LEU A 44 -10.95 -9.15 -9.64
CA LEU A 44 -9.86 -9.25 -8.66
C LEU A 44 -8.52 -9.72 -9.25
N PRO A 45 -8.44 -10.76 -10.10
CA PRO A 45 -7.17 -11.21 -10.67
C PRO A 45 -6.47 -10.14 -11.50
N GLU A 46 -7.23 -9.33 -12.25
CA GLU A 46 -6.69 -8.24 -13.07
C GLU A 46 -6.09 -7.14 -12.20
N VAL A 47 -6.83 -6.69 -11.17
CA VAL A 47 -6.33 -5.71 -10.20
C VAL A 47 -5.07 -6.19 -9.48
N LEU A 48 -5.00 -7.47 -9.12
CA LEU A 48 -3.80 -8.05 -8.50
C LEU A 48 -2.62 -8.12 -9.48
N ALA A 49 -2.86 -8.41 -10.76
CA ALA A 49 -1.82 -8.43 -11.78
C ALA A 49 -1.23 -7.03 -12.02
N GLU A 50 -2.05 -5.98 -12.01
CA GLU A 50 -1.58 -4.58 -12.08
C GLU A 50 -0.64 -4.21 -10.92
N LEU A 51 -0.82 -4.83 -9.76
CA LEU A 51 0.00 -4.60 -8.57
C LEU A 51 1.32 -5.38 -8.59
N ALA A 52 1.40 -6.50 -9.31
CA ALA A 52 2.57 -7.38 -9.28
C ALA A 52 3.91 -6.66 -9.59
N PRO A 53 4.01 -5.78 -10.59
CA PRO A 53 5.25 -5.05 -10.87
C PRO A 53 5.69 -4.13 -9.72
N ARG A 54 4.76 -3.60 -8.92
CA ARG A 54 5.08 -2.72 -7.77
C ARG A 54 5.79 -3.46 -6.65
N PHE A 55 5.67 -4.79 -6.61
CA PHE A 55 6.29 -5.65 -5.61
C PHE A 55 7.42 -6.52 -6.18
N ALA A 56 7.80 -6.34 -7.45
CA ALA A 56 8.77 -7.21 -8.13
C ALA A 56 10.14 -7.25 -7.42
N ASP A 57 10.57 -6.14 -6.83
CA ASP A 57 11.84 -6.04 -6.11
C ASP A 57 11.73 -6.42 -4.62
N ILE A 58 10.55 -6.82 -4.15
CA ILE A 58 10.27 -7.13 -2.75
C ILE A 58 10.26 -8.65 -2.55
N SER A 59 11.26 -9.15 -1.80
CA SER A 59 11.34 -10.56 -1.39
C SER A 59 11.14 -10.70 0.11
N ILE A 60 10.16 -11.51 0.51
CA ILE A 60 9.84 -11.76 1.92
C ILE A 60 10.39 -13.14 2.31
N ALA A 61 11.57 -13.17 2.95
CA ALA A 61 12.17 -14.42 3.44
C ALA A 61 11.45 -15.02 4.66
N LYS A 62 10.77 -14.18 5.44
CA LYS A 62 9.97 -14.57 6.60
C LYS A 62 8.77 -13.64 6.71
N MET A 63 7.58 -14.18 6.94
CA MET A 63 6.39 -13.35 7.14
C MET A 63 6.58 -12.38 8.30
N THR A 64 6.27 -11.11 8.03
CA THR A 64 6.45 -9.99 8.95
C THR A 64 5.30 -9.85 9.96
N ARG A 65 4.18 -10.53 9.71
CA ARG A 65 2.98 -10.56 10.55
C ARG A 65 2.44 -11.98 10.67
N PRO A 66 1.99 -12.39 11.86
CA PRO A 66 1.38 -13.70 12.04
C PRO A 66 -0.08 -13.68 11.53
N PRO A 67 -0.66 -14.82 11.11
CA PRO A 67 -1.97 -14.89 10.45
C PRO A 67 -3.12 -14.26 11.23
N GLU A 68 -3.04 -14.32 12.56
CA GLU A 68 -4.03 -13.80 13.50
C GLU A 68 -4.17 -12.27 13.39
N THR A 69 -3.14 -11.59 12.88
CA THR A 69 -3.19 -10.14 12.59
C THR A 69 -4.25 -9.81 11.54
N TRP A 70 -4.54 -10.75 10.65
CA TRP A 70 -5.49 -10.57 9.54
C TRP A 70 -6.87 -11.12 9.85
N ALA A 71 -7.04 -11.80 10.99
CA ALA A 71 -8.31 -12.39 11.37
C ALA A 71 -9.39 -11.31 11.50
N GLY A 72 -10.45 -11.44 10.71
CA GLY A 72 -11.56 -10.48 10.71
C GLY A 72 -11.36 -9.24 9.83
N ALA A 73 -10.22 -9.09 9.14
CA ALA A 73 -9.96 -7.91 8.29
C ALA A 73 -11.03 -7.71 7.20
N TYR A 74 -11.52 -8.79 6.59
CA TYR A 74 -12.63 -8.70 5.63
C TYR A 74 -13.91 -8.15 6.27
N ARG A 75 -14.25 -8.65 7.46
CA ARG A 75 -15.43 -8.19 8.21
C ARG A 75 -15.30 -6.71 8.57
N GLU A 76 -14.14 -6.29 9.04
CA GLU A 76 -13.88 -4.87 9.33
C GLU A 76 -14.01 -4.01 8.08
N LEU A 77 -13.46 -4.46 6.94
CA LEU A 77 -13.56 -3.75 5.67
C LEU A 77 -15.02 -3.57 5.26
N THR A 78 -15.84 -4.63 5.35
CA THR A 78 -17.28 -4.57 5.03
C THR A 78 -18.11 -3.76 6.03
N GLN A 79 -17.64 -3.57 7.27
CA GLN A 79 -18.35 -2.78 8.29
C GLN A 79 -17.99 -1.29 8.23
N LYS A 80 -16.79 -0.96 7.73
CA LYS A 80 -16.29 0.43 7.62
C LYS A 80 -16.52 1.04 6.24
N GLY A 81 -16.62 0.21 5.19
CA GLY A 81 -16.93 0.61 3.82
C GLY A 81 -18.40 0.91 3.61
#